data_AF-A0A2E7CXE0-F1
#
_entry.id   AF-A0A2E7CXE0-F1
#
_cell.length_a   1.000
_cell.length_b   1.000
_cell.length_c   1.000
_cell.angle_alpha   90.00
_cell.angle_beta   90.00
_cell.angle_gamma   90.00
#
_symmetry.space_group_name_H-M   'P 1'
#
loop_
_entity.id
_entity.type
_entity.pdbx_description
1 polymer ?
#
loop_
_entity_poly.entity_id
_entity_poly.type
_entity_poly.pdbx_seq_one_letter_code
_entity_poly.pdbx_strand_id
1 'polypeptide(L)'
;MNDSQKPDYHKPWCWKCQEHTHFKTITRTHHDEHGTRRRTQNACAMCGKSVFRPAAVDFAYYGKVGRRFAWVYFTIAVCCILPLVYWGIDNLADDAQALLAVGSIVGLVVVVFLIIPCAMLVWASRKYATWKTWAEERGWQEPPKEKRAWVPK
;
A
#
# COMPACT_ATOMS: atom_id res chain seq x y z
N MET A 1 -0.74 34.55 -1.86
CA MET A 1 0.18 34.44 -0.70
C MET A 1 1.08 33.26 -0.96
N ASN A 2 2.34 33.55 -1.29
CA ASN A 2 3.34 32.60 -1.76
C ASN A 2 4.02 31.98 -0.54
N ASP A 3 3.41 30.92 0.01
CA ASP A 3 3.98 30.19 1.12
C ASP A 3 4.90 29.13 0.50
N SER A 4 6.19 29.47 0.37
CA SER A 4 7.26 28.59 -0.12
C SER A 4 7.45 27.43 0.85
N GLN A 5 6.49 26.50 0.87
CA GLN A 5 6.51 25.34 1.73
C GLN A 5 7.58 24.37 1.23
N LYS A 6 8.65 24.24 2.03
CA LYS A 6 9.76 23.34 1.74
C LYS A 6 9.24 21.89 1.73
N PRO A 7 9.42 21.14 0.63
CA PRO A 7 9.00 19.75 0.53
C PRO A 7 9.70 18.89 1.60
N ASP A 8 8.91 18.14 2.37
CA ASP A 8 9.38 17.27 3.44
C ASP A 8 8.77 15.88 3.27
N TYR A 9 9.65 14.88 3.20
CA TYR A 9 9.32 13.48 2.93
C TYR A 9 8.59 12.77 4.08
N HIS A 10 8.76 13.27 5.32
CA HIS A 10 8.15 12.67 6.52
C HIS A 10 6.84 13.34 6.95
N LYS A 11 6.54 14.52 6.39
CA LYS A 11 5.31 15.25 6.70
C LYS A 11 4.14 14.73 5.85
N PRO A 12 2.91 14.77 6.39
CA PRO A 12 1.72 14.41 5.63
C PRO A 12 1.49 15.40 4.49
N TRP A 13 1.14 14.89 3.33
CA TRP A 13 0.86 15.65 2.12
C TRP A 13 -0.49 15.23 1.51
N CYS A 14 -1.17 16.19 0.87
CA CYS A 14 -2.48 15.99 0.27
C CYS A 14 -2.38 15.73 -1.24
N TRP A 15 -2.71 14.50 -1.65
CA TRP A 15 -2.73 14.10 -3.06
C TRP A 15 -3.63 14.98 -3.95
N LYS A 16 -4.78 15.40 -3.42
CA LYS A 16 -5.82 16.07 -4.21
C LYS A 16 -5.55 17.56 -4.39
N CYS A 17 -5.08 18.21 -3.33
CA CYS A 17 -4.83 19.66 -3.34
C CYS A 17 -3.47 19.99 -3.92
N GLN A 18 -2.52 19.04 -3.89
CA GLN A 18 -1.13 19.27 -4.32
C GLN A 18 -0.49 20.52 -3.69
N GLU A 19 -1.02 20.93 -2.54
CA GLU A 19 -0.62 22.09 -1.79
C GLU A 19 -1.19 21.93 -0.38
N HIS A 20 -0.51 22.55 0.59
CA HIS A 20 -0.84 22.60 2.02
C HIS A 20 -0.43 21.38 2.87
N THR A 21 0.49 21.66 3.81
CA THR A 21 0.76 20.84 5.02
C THR A 21 -0.16 21.16 6.20
N HIS A 22 -1.18 22.03 6.04
CA HIS A 22 -2.17 22.24 7.10
C HIS A 22 -3.15 21.05 7.14
N PHE A 23 -2.96 20.18 8.11
CA PHE A 23 -3.82 19.04 8.38
C PHE A 23 -4.63 19.28 9.65
N LYS A 24 -5.89 18.85 9.63
CA LYS A 24 -6.71 18.70 10.82
C LYS A 24 -6.58 17.26 11.29
N THR A 25 -6.19 17.08 12.54
CA THR A 25 -6.24 15.75 13.19
C THR A 25 -7.68 15.46 13.54
N ILE A 26 -8.28 14.49 12.85
CA ILE A 26 -9.62 14.00 13.15
C ILE A 26 -9.45 12.79 14.07
N THR A 27 -9.84 12.94 15.33
CA THR A 27 -9.91 11.81 16.26
C THR A 27 -11.28 11.17 16.11
N ARG A 28 -11.33 9.94 15.58
CA ARG A 28 -12.54 9.12 15.60
C ARG A 28 -12.48 8.21 16.82
N THR A 29 -13.38 8.43 17.76
CA THR A 29 -13.68 7.51 18.86
C THR A 29 -14.69 6.49 18.36
N HIS A 30 -14.26 5.24 18.26
CA HIS A 30 -15.18 4.12 18.15
C HIS A 30 -15.45 3.60 19.56
N HIS A 31 -16.73 3.56 19.92
CA HIS A 31 -17.19 2.89 21.13
C HIS A 31 -17.66 1.51 20.71
N ASP A 32 -16.90 0.49 21.10
CA ASP A 32 -17.31 -0.91 20.98
C ASP A 32 -17.60 -1.45 22.39
N GLU A 33 -18.29 -2.59 22.50
CA GLU A 33 -18.64 -3.22 23.79
C GLU A 33 -17.42 -3.61 24.63
N HIS A 34 -16.22 -3.66 24.04
CA HIS A 34 -14.96 -3.98 24.70
C HIS A 34 -14.09 -2.75 25.04
N GLY A 35 -14.63 -1.54 24.87
CA GLY A 35 -13.98 -0.29 25.27
C GLY A 35 -13.86 0.74 24.14
N THR A 36 -13.27 1.89 24.47
CA THR A 36 -13.15 3.02 23.55
C THR A 36 -11.85 2.95 22.76
N ARG A 37 -11.93 2.70 21.45
CA ARG A 37 -10.77 2.75 20.56
C ARG A 37 -10.69 4.13 19.90
N ARG A 38 -9.69 4.92 20.27
CA ARG A 38 -9.36 6.18 19.57
C ARG A 38 -8.47 5.89 18.37
N ARG A 39 -8.93 6.28 17.19
CA ARG A 39 -8.11 6.33 15.98
C ARG A 39 -7.96 7.77 15.52
N THR A 40 -6.74 8.29 15.58
CA THR A 40 -6.39 9.60 15.03
C THR A 40 -6.06 9.44 13.55
N GLN A 41 -6.73 10.20 12.68
CA GLN A 41 -6.41 10.30 11.27
C GLN A 41 -6.15 11.75 10.89
N ASN A 42 -5.15 11.99 10.06
CA ASN A 42 -4.88 13.31 9.52
C ASN A 42 -5.72 13.48 8.24
N ALA A 43 -6.44 14.59 8.15
CA ALA A 43 -7.16 14.99 6.94
C ALA A 43 -6.70 16.38 6.51
N CYS A 44 -6.78 16.66 5.21
CA CYS A 44 -6.50 17.97 4.67
C CYS A 44 -7.56 18.97 5.16
N ALA A 45 -7.14 20.12 5.66
CA ALA A 45 -8.06 21.14 6.18
C ALA A 45 -8.98 21.72 5.10
N MET A 46 -8.52 21.76 3.84
CA MET A 46 -9.25 22.37 2.73
C MET A 46 -10.21 21.39 2.05
N CYS A 47 -9.74 20.19 1.68
CA CYS A 47 -10.56 19.23 0.92
C CYS A 47 -11.16 18.10 1.76
N GLY A 48 -10.83 18.02 3.06
CA GLY A 48 -11.31 16.99 3.97
C GLY A 48 -10.84 15.56 3.66
N LYS A 49 -10.05 15.35 2.60
CA LYS A 49 -9.54 14.02 2.22
C LYS A 49 -8.37 13.60 3.10
N SER A 50 -8.17 12.29 3.20
CA SER A 50 -7.04 11.71 3.93
C SER A 50 -5.71 12.16 3.32
N VAL A 51 -4.81 12.59 4.20
CA VAL A 51 -3.41 12.90 3.83
C VAL A 51 -2.55 11.68 4.09
N PHE A 52 -1.51 11.51 3.28
CA PHE A 52 -0.58 10.40 3.41
C PHE A 52 0.84 10.93 3.59
N ARG A 53 1.72 10.13 4.20
CA ARG A 53 3.14 10.45 4.28
C ARG A 53 3.82 9.90 3.02
N PRO A 54 4.56 10.71 2.25
CA PRO A 54 5.30 10.25 1.08
C PRO A 54 6.21 9.06 1.38
N ALA A 55 6.88 9.08 2.54
CA ALA A 55 7.69 7.96 3.04
C ALA A 55 6.91 6.63 3.13
N ALA A 56 5.63 6.66 3.51
CA ALA A 56 4.85 5.44 3.70
C ALA A 56 4.37 4.80 2.37
N VAL A 57 4.50 5.51 1.25
CA VAL A 57 4.13 4.99 -0.08
C VAL A 57 5.35 4.79 -0.99
N ASP A 58 6.55 5.11 -0.51
CA ASP A 58 7.79 4.89 -1.24
C ASP A 58 8.30 3.46 -1.01
N PHE A 59 8.48 2.69 -2.09
CA PHE A 59 9.05 1.35 -2.00
C PHE A 59 10.49 1.33 -1.51
N ALA A 60 11.26 2.39 -1.79
CA ALA A 60 12.62 2.51 -1.30
C ALA A 60 12.67 2.60 0.23
N TYR A 61 11.61 3.16 0.86
CA TYR A 61 11.49 3.24 2.32
C TYR A 61 11.48 1.86 2.98
N TYR A 62 10.75 0.91 2.40
CA TYR A 62 10.65 -0.46 2.93
C TYR A 62 11.82 -1.37 2.51
N GLY A 63 12.61 -0.97 1.52
CA GLY A 63 13.89 -1.60 1.16
C GLY A 63 13.87 -3.13 1.14
N LYS A 64 14.72 -3.75 1.96
CA LYS A 64 14.84 -5.22 2.10
C LYS A 64 13.60 -5.86 2.75
N VAL A 65 12.92 -5.14 3.65
CA VAL A 65 11.74 -5.64 4.37
C VAL A 65 10.55 -5.80 3.42
N GLY A 66 10.28 -4.79 2.59
CA GLY A 66 9.23 -4.86 1.57
C GLY A 66 9.46 -6.00 0.58
N ARG A 67 10.71 -6.22 0.17
CA ARG A 67 11.09 -7.35 -0.68
C ARG A 67 10.83 -8.70 -0.02
N ARG A 68 11.17 -8.87 1.27
CA ARG A 68 10.89 -10.11 2.02
C ARG A 68 9.40 -10.39 2.09
N PHE A 69 8.57 -9.37 2.39
CA PHE A 69 7.12 -9.55 2.40
C PHE A 69 6.59 -9.97 1.03
N ALA A 70 7.01 -9.31 -0.06
CA ALA A 70 6.61 -9.70 -1.41
C ALA A 70 6.97 -11.17 -1.71
N TRP A 71 8.15 -11.63 -1.29
CA TRP A 71 8.54 -13.04 -1.39
C TRP A 71 7.64 -13.97 -0.58
N VAL A 72 7.27 -13.61 0.66
CA VAL A 72 6.35 -14.41 1.47
C VAL A 72 4.98 -14.55 0.79
N TYR A 73 4.41 -13.45 0.29
CA TYR A 73 3.14 -13.48 -0.45
C TYR A 73 3.23 -14.37 -1.70
N PHE A 74 4.32 -14.25 -2.46
CA PHE A 74 4.56 -15.07 -3.65
C PHE A 74 4.70 -16.56 -3.29
N THR A 75 5.50 -16.90 -2.27
CA THR A 75 5.68 -18.28 -1.84
C THR A 75 4.37 -18.89 -1.35
N ILE A 76 3.57 -18.16 -0.57
CA ILE A 76 2.24 -18.63 -0.13
C ILE A 76 1.34 -18.91 -1.34
N ALA A 77 1.29 -17.98 -2.31
CA ALA A 77 0.49 -18.18 -3.51
C ALA A 77 0.91 -19.44 -4.28
N VAL A 78 2.22 -19.64 -4.50
CA VAL A 78 2.76 -20.82 -5.19
C VAL A 78 2.48 -22.11 -4.42
N CYS A 79 2.71 -22.12 -3.09
CA CYS A 79 2.45 -23.28 -2.24
C CYS A 79 0.96 -23.64 -2.16
N CYS A 80 0.04 -22.68 -2.29
CA CYS A 80 -1.38 -22.97 -2.33
C CYS A 80 -1.84 -23.42 -3.72
N ILE A 81 -1.31 -22.84 -4.79
CA ILE A 81 -1.76 -23.13 -6.15
C ILE A 81 -1.20 -24.47 -6.66
N LEU A 82 0.08 -24.77 -6.45
CA LEU A 82 0.71 -25.96 -7.02
C LEU A 82 0.04 -27.28 -6.58
N PRO A 83 -0.26 -27.53 -5.30
CA PRO A 83 -0.94 -28.75 -4.88
C PRO A 83 -2.38 -28.83 -5.38
N LEU A 84 -3.09 -27.70 -5.45
CA LEU A 84 -4.46 -27.65 -5.99
C LEU A 84 -4.50 -27.95 -7.48
N VAL A 85 -3.52 -27.45 -8.24
CA VAL A 85 -3.38 -27.75 -9.67
C VAL A 85 -2.97 -29.20 -9.88
N TYR A 86 -2.02 -29.73 -9.09
CA TYR A 86 -1.61 -31.13 -9.16
C TYR A 86 -2.77 -32.08 -8.85
N TRP A 87 -3.47 -31.87 -7.73
CA TRP A 87 -4.66 -32.62 -7.36
C TRP A 87 -5.79 -32.44 -8.37
N GLY A 88 -5.93 -31.23 -8.92
CA GLY A 88 -6.85 -30.93 -9.99
C GLY A 88 -6.59 -31.79 -11.22
N ILE A 89 -5.36 -31.84 -11.73
CA ILE A 89 -4.98 -32.62 -12.93
C ILE A 89 -5.30 -34.12 -12.76
N ASP A 90 -4.99 -34.69 -11.59
CA ASP A 90 -5.25 -36.11 -11.32
C ASP A 90 -6.75 -36.45 -11.24
N ASN A 91 -7.58 -35.48 -10.82
CA ASN A 91 -9.03 -35.65 -10.65
C ASN A 91 -9.86 -34.96 -11.73
N LEU A 92 -9.23 -34.33 -12.72
CA LEU A 92 -9.88 -33.46 -13.73
C LEU A 92 -10.67 -34.25 -14.78
N ALA A 93 -10.51 -35.58 -14.81
CA ALA A 93 -11.07 -36.44 -15.84
C ALA A 93 -12.58 -36.71 -15.68
N ASP A 94 -13.14 -36.63 -14.46
CA ASP A 94 -14.47 -37.20 -14.19
C ASP A 94 -15.54 -36.22 -13.67
N ASP A 95 -15.19 -34.99 -13.22
CA ASP A 95 -16.18 -34.14 -12.56
C ASP A 95 -16.02 -32.62 -12.84
N ALA A 96 -16.96 -32.08 -13.62
CA ALA A 96 -17.04 -30.65 -13.94
C ALA A 96 -17.24 -29.77 -12.69
N GLN A 97 -17.85 -30.32 -11.64
CA GLN A 97 -18.10 -29.59 -10.40
C GLN A 97 -16.81 -29.43 -9.58
N ALA A 98 -15.92 -30.42 -9.60
CA ALA A 98 -14.59 -30.34 -9.00
C ALA A 98 -13.72 -29.28 -9.71
N LEU A 99 -13.82 -29.18 -11.04
CA LEU A 99 -13.08 -28.19 -11.83
C LEU A 99 -13.48 -26.75 -11.48
N LEU A 100 -14.78 -26.47 -11.34
CA LEU A 100 -15.28 -25.16 -10.91
C LEU A 100 -14.84 -24.83 -9.48
N ALA A 101 -14.88 -25.81 -8.56
CA ALA A 101 -14.44 -25.62 -7.18
C ALA A 101 -12.95 -25.28 -7.11
N VAL A 102 -12.07 -26.09 -7.72
CA VAL A 102 -10.62 -25.86 -7.75
C VAL A 102 -10.29 -24.54 -8.45
N GLY A 103 -10.94 -24.26 -9.59
CA GLY A 103 -10.77 -23.00 -10.32
C GLY A 103 -11.15 -21.78 -9.49
N SER A 104 -12.24 -21.83 -8.72
CA SER A 104 -12.65 -20.73 -7.85
C SER A 104 -11.66 -20.47 -6.71
N ILE A 105 -11.11 -21.52 -6.10
CA ILE A 105 -10.13 -21.42 -5.02
C ILE A 105 -8.82 -20.83 -5.56
N VAL A 106 -8.32 -21.35 -6.69
CA VAL A 106 -7.13 -20.82 -7.36
C VAL A 106 -7.33 -19.36 -7.74
N GLY A 107 -8.48 -19.02 -8.32
CA GLY A 107 -8.84 -17.64 -8.65
C GLY A 107 -8.80 -16.72 -7.43
N LEU A 108 -9.39 -17.14 -6.31
CA LEU A 108 -9.38 -16.38 -5.06
C LEU A 108 -7.97 -16.18 -4.50
N VAL A 109 -7.14 -17.23 -4.51
CA VAL A 109 -5.74 -17.16 -4.06
C VAL A 109 -4.95 -16.17 -4.92
N VAL A 110 -5.08 -16.23 -6.25
CA VAL A 110 -4.42 -15.29 -7.17
C VAL A 110 -4.88 -13.85 -6.90
N VAL A 111 -6.18 -13.62 -6.72
CA VAL A 111 -6.70 -12.28 -6.45
C VAL A 111 -6.14 -11.74 -5.14
N VAL A 112 -6.22 -12.52 -4.06
CA VAL A 112 -5.88 -12.05 -2.70
C VAL A 112 -4.37 -11.90 -2.51
N PHE A 113 -3.58 -12.86 -2.98
CA PHE A 113 -2.14 -12.89 -2.69
C PHE A 113 -1.26 -12.25 -3.77
N LEU A 114 -1.77 -12.09 -4.99
CA LEU A 114 -1.01 -11.47 -6.09
C LEU A 114 -1.64 -10.16 -6.54
N ILE A 115 -2.90 -10.16 -6.96
CA ILE A 115 -3.52 -8.97 -7.58
C ILE A 115 -3.68 -7.83 -6.58
N ILE A 116 -4.21 -8.08 -5.38
CA ILE A 116 -4.41 -7.03 -4.36
C ILE A 116 -3.06 -6.38 -3.95
N PRO A 117 -2.01 -7.14 -3.58
CA PRO A 117 -0.70 -6.57 -3.32
C PRO A 117 -0.16 -5.79 -4.51
N CYS A 118 -0.18 -6.34 -5.72
CA CYS A 118 0.30 -5.64 -6.92
C CYS A 118 -0.48 -4.33 -7.17
N ALA A 119 -1.80 -4.32 -7.01
CA ALA A 119 -2.62 -3.13 -7.14
C ALA A 119 -2.27 -2.07 -6.08
N MET A 120 -2.05 -2.49 -4.83
CA MET A 120 -1.54 -1.60 -3.79
C MET A 120 -0.16 -1.04 -4.14
N LEU A 121 0.73 -1.86 -4.72
CA LEU A 121 2.05 -1.43 -5.14
C LEU A 121 1.96 -0.34 -6.24
N VAL A 122 1.14 -0.58 -7.26
CA VAL A 122 0.92 0.38 -8.36
C VAL A 122 0.26 1.67 -7.86
N TRP A 123 -0.69 1.57 -6.94
CA TRP A 123 -1.33 2.75 -6.38
C TRP A 123 -0.34 3.59 -5.56
N ALA A 124 0.49 2.95 -4.74
CA ALA A 124 1.52 3.63 -3.97
C ALA A 124 2.62 4.22 -4.86
N SER A 125 3.03 3.55 -5.95
CA SER A 125 4.03 4.10 -6.88
C SER A 125 3.52 5.35 -7.59
N ARG A 126 2.27 5.32 -8.07
CA ARG A 126 1.61 6.52 -8.62
C ARG A 126 1.56 7.61 -7.57
N LYS A 127 1.20 7.25 -6.33
CA LYS A 127 1.13 8.19 -5.22
C LYS A 127 2.45 8.87 -4.87
N TYR A 128 3.52 8.11 -4.95
CA TYR A 128 4.86 8.64 -4.75
C TYR A 128 5.30 9.50 -5.94
N ALA A 129 5.02 9.09 -7.17
CA ALA A 129 5.44 9.79 -8.37
C ALA A 129 4.91 11.23 -8.45
N THR A 130 3.62 11.47 -8.17
CA THR A 130 3.11 12.86 -8.22
C THR A 130 3.56 13.69 -7.03
N TRP A 131 3.79 13.08 -5.87
CA TRP A 131 4.44 13.82 -4.79
C TRP A 131 5.87 14.21 -5.18
N LYS A 132 6.59 13.29 -5.83
CA LYS A 132 7.96 13.51 -6.31
C LYS A 132 8.00 14.66 -7.33
N THR A 133 7.15 14.65 -8.36
CA THR A 133 7.11 15.75 -9.34
C THR A 133 6.81 17.09 -8.67
N TRP A 134 5.83 17.13 -7.76
CA TRP A 134 5.51 18.33 -6.98
C TRP A 134 6.68 18.82 -6.11
N ALA A 135 7.45 17.90 -5.53
CA ALA A 135 8.59 18.21 -4.68
C ALA A 135 9.79 18.71 -5.50
N GLU A 136 10.06 18.09 -6.64
CA GLU A 136 11.14 18.47 -7.58
C GLU A 136 10.91 19.88 -8.14
N GLU A 137 9.67 20.22 -8.51
CA GLU A 137 9.28 21.58 -8.93
C GLU A 137 9.56 22.65 -7.85
N ARG A 138 9.60 22.25 -6.57
CA ARG A 138 9.88 23.11 -5.42
C ARG A 138 11.32 22.98 -4.90
N GLY A 139 12.22 22.43 -5.73
CA GLY A 139 13.65 22.34 -5.45
C GLY A 139 14.05 21.20 -4.52
N TRP A 140 13.19 20.20 -4.31
CA TRP A 140 13.58 18.98 -3.62
C TRP A 140 14.49 18.13 -4.51
N GLN A 141 15.62 17.69 -3.98
CA GLN A 141 16.45 16.68 -4.62
C GLN A 141 16.26 15.33 -3.92
N GLU A 142 16.01 14.29 -4.71
CA GLU A 142 15.75 12.95 -4.19
C GLU A 142 17.02 12.38 -3.52
N PRO A 143 16.99 12.08 -2.21
CA PRO A 143 18.13 11.46 -1.55
C PRO A 143 18.35 10.03 -2.09
N PRO A 144 19.61 9.54 -2.05
CA PRO A 144 19.92 8.15 -2.38
C PRO A 144 19.02 7.17 -1.63
N LYS A 145 18.68 6.04 -2.26
CA LYS A 145 17.77 5.03 -1.70
C LYS A 145 18.16 4.60 -0.29
N GLU A 146 19.47 4.50 -0.02
CA GLU A 146 20.03 4.12 1.28
C GLU A 146 19.68 5.10 2.41
N LYS A 147 19.61 6.40 2.12
CA LYS A 147 19.24 7.44 3.11
C LYS A 147 17.74 7.55 3.33
N ARG A 148 16.92 6.99 2.42
CA ARG A 148 15.45 6.92 2.54
C ARG A 148 14.96 5.63 3.17
N ALA A 149 15.75 4.57 3.09
CA ALA A 149 15.41 3.28 3.66
C ALA A 149 15.20 3.42 5.17
N TRP A 150 14.11 2.87 5.67
CA TRP A 150 13.86 2.81 7.09
C TRP A 150 14.95 1.97 7.77
N VAL A 151 15.64 2.57 8.73
CA VAL A 151 16.61 1.87 9.59
C VAL A 151 15.85 1.42 10.84
N PRO A 152 15.70 0.10 11.08
CA PRO A 152 15.22 -0.38 12.38
C PRO A 152 16.18 0.12 13.46
N LYS A 153 15.64 0.85 14.43
CA LYS A 153 16.34 1.14 15.69
C LYS A 153 16.24 -0.05 16.62
#